data_AF-A0A4S2R340-F1
#
_entry.id   AF-A0A4S2R340-F1
#
_cell.length_a   1.000
_cell.length_b   1.000
_cell.length_c   1.000
_cell.angle_alpha   90.00
_cell.angle_beta   90.00
_cell.angle_gamma   90.00
#
_symmetry.space_group_name_H-M   'P 1'
#
loop_
_entity.id
_entity.type
_entity.pdbx_description
1 polymer ?
#
loop_
_entity_poly.entity_id
_entity_poly.type
_entity_poly.pdbx_seq_one_letter_code
_entity_poly.pdbx_strand_id
1 'polypeptide(L)'
;MLGADQQARLQVSYRITANGTPALNLHDGGADRLRIAVSHLAGNGADVKVTITTAVGVSVATARAHTRLTDFRFLDFTGPGGQDFTHTSHIIVEFTSNGSLAVDSIEVRGPFRLPQLMRWDPRTEESGKLAVHAALLHTGQIVFFSGDEHDPGRHFLGRTVPKHIDSTRIYDCSSGAVLAMASPQVPPGSTPPDLFCCGHAFLPNGRLLVAGGTESWALRQEDPDPDLGHHHKNQHFTGLRYTWVFDPEAPFGANPWTRVADMKDGRWYPTLRAVP
;
A
#
# COMPACT_ATOMS: atom_id res chain seq x y z
N MET A 1 19.74 28.41 12.00
CA MET A 1 20.52 28.66 10.77
C MET A 1 19.75 28.02 9.63
N LEU A 2 19.17 28.81 8.72
CA LEU A 2 18.55 28.28 7.50
C LEU A 2 19.69 27.68 6.66
N GLY A 3 19.65 26.37 6.41
CA GLY A 3 20.65 25.71 5.58
C GLY A 3 20.63 26.32 4.18
N ALA A 4 21.82 26.55 3.61
CA ALA A 4 21.94 27.05 2.25
C ALA A 4 21.30 26.06 1.26
N ASP A 5 20.57 26.58 0.28
CA ASP A 5 20.00 25.77 -0.81
C ASP A 5 21.13 24.99 -1.48
N GLN A 6 21.01 23.66 -1.48
CA GLN A 6 21.89 22.79 -2.23
C GLN A 6 21.43 22.76 -3.68
N GLN A 7 22.35 23.04 -4.59
CA GLN A 7 22.14 22.87 -6.01
C GLN A 7 23.00 21.73 -6.54
N ALA A 8 22.37 20.78 -7.21
CA ALA A 8 23.05 19.69 -7.91
C ALA A 8 22.65 19.73 -9.38
N ARG A 9 23.64 19.65 -10.27
CA ARG A 9 23.42 19.62 -11.73
C ARG A 9 24.05 18.37 -12.30
N LEU A 10 23.21 17.50 -12.87
CA LEU A 10 23.65 16.41 -13.72
C LEU A 10 23.53 16.86 -15.18
N GLN A 11 24.64 16.83 -15.90
CA GLN A 11 24.67 17.07 -17.33
C GLN A 11 25.13 15.81 -18.05
N VAL A 12 24.28 15.31 -18.93
CA VAL A 12 24.62 14.22 -19.84
C VAL A 12 24.78 14.83 -21.24
N SER A 13 26.01 14.81 -21.73
CA SER A 13 26.38 15.20 -23.09
C SER A 13 26.92 13.97 -23.81
N TYR A 14 26.47 13.72 -25.03
CA TYR A 14 26.95 12.60 -25.84
C TYR A 14 27.20 13.04 -27.28
N ARG A 15 28.11 12.33 -27.94
CA ARG A 15 28.62 12.68 -29.27
C ARG A 15 27.80 11.98 -30.36
N ILE A 16 27.62 12.66 -31.49
CA ILE A 16 27.15 12.07 -32.76
C ILE A 16 28.23 11.09 -33.24
N THR A 17 27.85 9.88 -33.65
CA THR A 17 28.79 8.94 -34.28
C THR A 17 29.28 9.49 -35.62
N ALA A 18 30.52 9.18 -36.01
CA ALA A 18 31.12 9.66 -37.27
C ALA A 18 30.33 9.28 -38.55
N ASN A 19 29.34 8.39 -38.44
CA ASN A 19 28.58 7.82 -39.57
C ASN A 19 27.14 8.35 -39.66
N GLY A 20 26.77 9.39 -38.91
CA GLY A 20 25.49 10.10 -39.10
C GLY A 20 24.22 9.34 -38.67
N THR A 21 24.34 8.33 -37.79
CA THR A 21 23.21 7.57 -37.22
C THR A 21 22.83 8.15 -35.85
N PRO A 22 21.54 8.18 -35.45
CA PRO A 22 21.00 9.18 -34.54
C PRO A 22 21.69 9.29 -33.19
N ALA A 23 21.90 10.55 -32.80
CA ALA A 23 21.83 11.03 -31.44
C ALA A 23 20.61 10.40 -30.71
N LEU A 24 20.81 9.97 -29.45
CA LEU A 24 19.82 9.26 -28.63
C LEU A 24 18.39 9.81 -28.83
N ASN A 25 17.49 8.91 -29.20
CA ASN A 25 16.08 9.20 -29.37
C ASN A 25 15.34 8.85 -28.08
N LEU A 26 14.82 9.86 -27.38
CA LEU A 26 14.13 9.63 -26.12
C LEU A 26 12.74 9.01 -26.29
N HIS A 27 12.23 8.90 -27.52
CA HIS A 27 11.01 8.18 -27.84
C HIS A 27 11.22 6.68 -28.12
N ASP A 28 12.46 6.18 -28.11
CA ASP A 28 12.74 4.77 -28.37
C ASP A 28 11.95 3.85 -27.42
N GLY A 29 11.46 2.73 -27.95
CA GLY A 29 10.56 1.85 -27.20
C GLY A 29 9.17 2.44 -26.93
N GLY A 30 8.83 3.56 -27.57
CA GLY A 30 7.58 4.29 -27.36
C GLY A 30 7.59 5.12 -26.09
N ALA A 31 8.75 5.58 -25.63
CA ALA A 31 8.86 6.43 -24.45
C ALA A 31 8.04 7.74 -24.58
N ASP A 32 7.33 8.10 -23.51
CA ASP A 32 6.48 9.31 -23.42
C ASP A 32 6.85 10.23 -22.23
N ARG A 33 7.81 9.82 -21.40
CA ARG A 33 8.26 10.58 -20.24
C ARG A 33 9.67 10.24 -19.81
N LEU A 34 10.28 11.18 -19.10
CA LEU A 34 11.49 10.97 -18.31
C LEU A 34 11.09 10.83 -16.83
N ARG A 35 11.51 9.74 -16.19
CA ARG A 35 11.21 9.42 -14.79
C ARG A 35 12.47 9.57 -13.96
N ILE A 36 12.34 10.25 -12.82
CA ILE A 36 13.40 10.41 -11.82
C ILE A 36 12.97 9.71 -10.54
N ALA A 37 13.79 8.77 -10.06
CA ALA A 37 13.58 8.09 -8.78
C ALA A 37 14.49 8.71 -7.71
N VAL A 38 13.89 9.20 -6.63
CA VAL A 38 14.59 9.81 -5.49
C VAL A 38 14.40 8.91 -4.26
N SER A 39 15.50 8.32 -3.78
CA SER A 39 15.52 7.47 -2.57
C SER A 39 15.56 8.27 -1.28
N HIS A 40 16.22 9.43 -1.30
CA HIS A 40 16.36 10.26 -0.12
C HIS A 40 16.21 11.73 -0.47
N LEU A 41 15.44 12.45 0.35
CA LEU A 41 15.32 13.90 0.28
C LEU A 41 15.09 14.46 1.69
N ALA A 42 16.00 15.30 2.14
CA ALA A 42 15.82 16.05 3.38
C ALA A 42 14.93 17.28 3.12
N GLY A 43 13.94 17.49 3.99
CA GLY A 43 13.01 18.62 3.93
C GLY A 43 11.74 18.36 3.09
N ASN A 44 11.09 19.44 2.64
CA ASN A 44 9.72 19.40 2.09
C ASN A 44 9.63 19.20 0.56
N GLY A 45 10.74 18.88 -0.12
CA GLY A 45 10.77 18.75 -1.57
C GLY A 45 12.03 19.34 -2.22
N ALA A 46 12.28 18.97 -3.47
CA ALA A 46 13.30 19.56 -4.34
C ALA A 46 12.63 20.12 -5.59
N ASP A 47 13.00 21.32 -6.01
CA ASP A 47 12.64 21.82 -7.33
C ASP A 47 13.56 21.18 -8.36
N VAL A 48 12.96 20.57 -9.38
CA VAL A 48 13.69 19.86 -10.42
C VAL A 48 13.35 20.46 -11.77
N LYS A 49 14.39 20.84 -12.50
CA LYS A 49 14.29 21.37 -13.86
C LYS A 49 15.01 20.43 -14.81
N VAL A 50 14.29 19.96 -15.82
CA VAL A 50 14.84 19.14 -16.91
C VAL A 50 14.90 20.00 -18.16
N THR A 51 16.09 20.10 -18.74
CA THR A 51 16.34 20.78 -20.01
C THR A 51 16.84 19.78 -21.03
N ILE A 52 16.17 19.69 -22.18
CA ILE A 52 16.55 18.81 -23.28
C ILE A 52 16.86 19.68 -24.50
N THR A 53 17.97 19.41 -25.17
CA THR A 53 18.36 20.12 -26.39
C THR A 53 18.42 19.15 -27.55
N THR A 54 17.70 19.45 -28.62
CA THR A 54 17.70 18.70 -29.88
C THR A 54 18.11 19.62 -31.04
N ALA A 55 18.12 19.08 -32.26
CA ALA A 55 18.42 19.88 -33.45
C ALA A 55 17.39 21.00 -33.70
N VAL A 56 16.14 20.83 -33.23
CA VAL A 56 15.07 21.82 -33.45
C VAL A 56 15.00 22.90 -32.37
N GLY A 57 15.61 22.68 -31.20
CA GLY A 57 15.70 23.70 -30.15
C GLY A 57 15.83 23.13 -28.75
N VAL A 58 15.54 23.98 -27.76
CA VAL A 58 15.58 23.64 -26.35
C VAL A 58 14.16 23.49 -25.81
N SER A 59 13.95 22.45 -25.01
CA SER A 59 12.70 22.16 -24.32
C SER A 59 12.94 21.99 -22.83
N VAL A 60 12.07 22.58 -22.01
CA VAL A 60 12.21 22.64 -20.55
C VAL A 60 10.93 22.20 -19.87
N ALA A 61 11.06 21.43 -18.80
CA ALA A 61 9.98 21.11 -17.87
C ALA A 61 10.49 21.22 -16.42
N THR A 62 9.59 21.61 -15.52
CA THR A 62 9.89 21.78 -14.09
C THR A 62 8.85 21.06 -13.25
N ALA A 63 9.29 20.42 -12.17
CA ALA A 63 8.41 19.76 -11.22
C ALA A 63 8.96 19.87 -9.79
N ARG A 64 8.07 19.71 -8.81
CA ARG A 64 8.44 19.50 -7.41
C ARG A 64 8.65 18.00 -7.20
N ALA A 65 9.87 17.57 -6.90
CA ALA A 65 10.19 16.20 -6.55
C ALA A 65 10.08 15.98 -5.03
N HIS A 66 9.57 14.80 -4.67
CA HIS A 66 9.55 14.27 -3.30
C HIS A 66 10.31 12.92 -3.27
N THR A 67 10.45 12.30 -2.10
CA THR A 67 10.82 10.87 -2.07
C THR A 67 9.75 10.09 -2.83
N ARG A 68 10.17 9.21 -3.77
CA ARG A 68 9.39 8.47 -4.81
C ARG A 68 9.77 8.88 -6.24
N LEU A 69 8.90 8.53 -7.20
CA LEU A 69 9.03 8.75 -8.62
C LEU A 69 8.45 10.10 -9.01
N THR A 70 9.20 10.88 -9.78
CA THR A 70 8.73 12.11 -10.43
C THR A 70 8.77 11.92 -11.94
N ASP A 71 7.63 12.11 -12.60
CA ASP A 71 7.51 11.95 -14.05
C ASP A 71 7.46 13.32 -14.74
N PHE A 72 8.30 13.49 -15.76
CA PHE A 72 8.27 14.59 -16.70
C PHE A 72 7.71 14.05 -18.02
N ARG A 73 6.40 14.18 -18.23
CA ARG A 73 5.82 13.76 -19.51
C ARG A 73 6.36 14.65 -20.61
N PHE A 74 6.71 14.04 -21.73
CA PHE A 74 7.21 14.78 -22.89
C PHE A 74 6.22 15.87 -23.29
N LEU A 75 4.91 15.61 -23.26
CA LEU A 75 3.87 16.61 -23.53
C LEU A 75 3.87 17.85 -22.60
N ASP A 76 4.51 17.79 -21.43
CA ASP A 76 4.56 18.89 -20.47
C ASP A 76 5.78 19.81 -20.68
N PHE A 77 6.72 19.43 -21.55
CA PHE A 77 7.85 20.28 -21.89
C PHE A 77 7.42 21.47 -22.76
N THR A 78 8.11 22.59 -22.58
CA THR A 78 7.82 23.84 -23.29
C THR A 78 9.11 24.44 -23.83
N GLY A 79 9.00 25.30 -24.86
CA GLY A 79 10.14 25.99 -25.46
C GLY A 79 10.27 25.74 -26.97
N PRO A 80 11.28 26.36 -27.62
CA PRO A 80 11.45 26.31 -29.08
C PRO A 80 11.65 24.90 -29.66
N GLY A 81 12.18 23.96 -28.87
CA GLY A 81 12.33 22.57 -29.30
C GLY A 81 11.02 21.77 -29.36
N GLY A 82 9.93 22.32 -28.79
CA GLY A 82 8.63 21.64 -28.72
C GLY A 82 8.74 20.26 -28.05
N GLN A 83 8.03 19.28 -28.63
CA GLN A 83 8.06 17.88 -28.19
C GLN A 83 8.91 16.97 -29.07
N ASP A 84 9.83 17.53 -29.84
CA ASP A 84 10.80 16.73 -30.58
C ASP A 84 11.95 16.35 -29.66
N PHE A 85 11.91 15.11 -29.18
CA PHE A 85 12.98 14.49 -28.40
C PHE A 85 13.76 13.43 -29.20
N THR A 86 13.61 13.45 -30.52
CA THR A 86 14.48 12.71 -31.43
C THR A 86 15.82 13.43 -31.54
N HIS A 87 16.90 12.70 -31.82
CA HIS A 87 18.22 13.30 -32.02
C HIS A 87 18.63 14.24 -30.88
N THR A 88 18.39 13.84 -29.64
CA THR A 88 18.75 14.66 -28.48
C THR A 88 20.28 14.84 -28.43
N SER A 89 20.76 15.95 -27.89
CA SER A 89 22.21 16.23 -27.78
C SER A 89 22.65 16.51 -26.34
N HIS A 90 21.75 17.11 -25.56
CA HIS A 90 21.97 17.45 -24.17
C HIS A 90 20.74 17.11 -23.35
N ILE A 91 20.98 16.53 -22.17
CA ILE A 91 20.00 16.41 -21.11
C ILE A 91 20.65 16.99 -19.86
N ILE A 92 20.03 18.04 -19.31
CA ILE A 92 20.47 18.68 -18.07
C ILE A 92 19.34 18.52 -17.07
N VAL A 93 19.66 17.95 -15.90
CA VAL A 93 18.75 17.84 -14.78
C VAL A 93 19.34 18.65 -13.62
N GLU A 94 18.63 19.70 -13.23
CA GLU A 94 19.01 20.62 -12.16
C GLU A 94 18.08 20.38 -10.96
N PHE A 95 18.66 20.09 -9.81
CA PHE A 95 17.97 19.91 -8.54
C PHE A 95 18.30 21.08 -7.61
N THR A 96 17.28 21.67 -7.00
CA THR A 96 17.42 22.68 -5.95
C THR A 96 16.67 22.22 -4.71
N SER A 97 17.35 22.00 -3.59
CA SER A 97 16.76 21.49 -2.35
C SER A 97 17.36 22.16 -1.12
N ASN A 98 16.58 22.25 -0.04
CA ASN A 98 17.02 22.85 1.23
C ASN A 98 17.77 21.84 2.12
N GLY A 99 18.21 20.71 1.54
CA GLY A 99 18.81 19.58 2.24
C GLY A 99 19.33 18.53 1.27
N SER A 100 19.91 17.45 1.81
CA SER A 100 20.54 16.39 1.02
C SER A 100 19.53 15.60 0.17
N LEU A 101 19.97 15.23 -1.03
CA LEU A 101 19.21 14.50 -2.04
C LEU A 101 20.02 13.28 -2.51
N ALA A 102 19.38 12.13 -2.66
CA ALA A 102 19.92 10.96 -3.36
C ALA A 102 18.97 10.55 -4.51
N VAL A 103 19.52 10.46 -5.72
CA VAL A 103 18.80 10.02 -6.93
C VAL A 103 19.25 8.61 -7.25
N ASP A 104 18.31 7.67 -7.33
CA ASP A 104 18.59 6.28 -7.67
C ASP A 104 18.72 6.08 -9.18
N SER A 105 17.78 6.65 -9.93
CA SER A 105 17.72 6.47 -11.38
C SER A 105 17.06 7.65 -12.10
N ILE A 106 17.49 7.86 -13.35
CA ILE A 106 16.85 8.75 -14.33
C ILE A 106 16.70 7.95 -15.61
N GLU A 107 15.45 7.73 -16.04
CA GLU A 107 15.15 6.75 -17.08
C GLU A 107 14.03 7.26 -17.99
N VAL A 108 14.07 6.91 -19.28
CA VAL A 108 12.91 7.09 -20.16
C VAL A 108 11.90 5.97 -19.94
N ARG A 109 10.61 6.31 -19.95
CA ARG A 109 9.49 5.37 -19.78
C ARG A 109 8.43 5.66 -20.84
N GLY A 110 7.82 4.60 -21.38
CA GLY A 110 6.69 4.70 -22.31
C GLY A 110 5.35 4.93 -21.62
N PRO A 111 4.29 5.21 -22.40
CA PRO A 111 2.95 5.20 -21.86
C PRO A 111 2.79 3.84 -21.19
N PHE A 112 2.08 3.81 -20.07
CA PHE A 112 1.70 2.54 -19.48
C PHE A 112 0.97 1.75 -20.57
N ARG A 113 1.67 0.83 -21.25
CA ARG A 113 1.03 -0.02 -22.23
C ARG A 113 0.01 -0.80 -21.41
N LEU A 114 -1.24 -0.85 -21.83
CA LEU A 114 -2.33 -1.56 -21.12
C LEU A 114 -1.93 -2.95 -20.53
N PRO A 115 -1.07 -3.78 -21.15
CA PRO A 115 -0.56 -5.01 -20.51
C PRO A 115 0.35 -4.82 -19.27
N GLN A 116 0.85 -3.61 -18.99
CA GLN A 116 1.59 -3.25 -17.77
C GLN A 116 0.70 -2.61 -16.69
N LEU A 117 -0.51 -2.15 -17.05
CA LEU A 117 -1.50 -1.62 -16.09
C LEU A 117 -2.24 -2.73 -15.33
N MET A 118 -2.18 -3.97 -15.82
CA MET A 118 -2.85 -5.13 -15.23
C MET A 118 -1.91 -6.34 -15.18
N ARG A 119 -0.63 -6.12 -14.87
CA ARG A 119 0.27 -7.23 -14.57
C ARG A 119 -0.04 -7.71 -13.16
N TRP A 120 -0.62 -8.90 -13.06
CA TRP A 120 -0.53 -9.66 -11.82
C TRP A 120 0.95 -9.88 -11.54
N ASP A 121 1.45 -9.24 -10.50
CA ASP A 121 2.75 -9.53 -9.92
C ASP A 121 2.50 -10.48 -8.75
N PRO A 122 2.55 -11.81 -8.99
CA PRO A 122 2.39 -12.76 -7.90
C PRO A 122 3.58 -12.58 -6.97
N ARG A 123 3.37 -11.86 -5.87
CA ARG A 123 4.35 -11.79 -4.79
C ARG A 123 4.56 -13.23 -4.29
N THR A 124 5.80 -13.65 -4.24
CA THR A 124 6.19 -14.97 -3.71
C THR A 124 6.28 -14.97 -2.17
N GLU A 125 6.14 -13.81 -1.55
CA GLU A 125 6.14 -13.68 -0.10
C GLU A 125 4.87 -14.31 0.48
N GLU A 126 5.07 -15.26 1.38
CA GLU A 126 3.98 -15.93 2.07
C GLU A 126 3.28 -14.95 3.02
N SER A 127 1.97 -14.78 2.84
CA SER A 127 1.14 -13.94 3.71
C SER A 127 1.14 -14.41 5.18
N GLY A 128 1.46 -15.69 5.41
CA GLY A 128 1.52 -16.33 6.73
C GLY A 128 0.17 -16.50 7.43
N LYS A 129 -0.89 -15.85 6.95
CA LYS A 129 -2.30 -15.96 7.38
C LYS A 129 -3.23 -15.72 6.21
N LEU A 130 -4.41 -16.35 6.24
CA LEU A 130 -5.45 -16.06 5.26
C LEU A 130 -5.95 -14.62 5.43
N ALA A 131 -5.82 -13.79 4.40
CA ALA A 131 -6.23 -12.39 4.40
C ALA A 131 -7.74 -12.22 4.12
N VAL A 132 -8.59 -12.65 5.07
CA VAL A 132 -10.07 -12.55 4.94
C VAL A 132 -10.53 -11.09 4.98
N HIS A 133 -9.92 -10.29 5.85
CA HIS A 133 -10.15 -8.84 5.97
C HIS A 133 -8.87 -8.09 5.66
N ALA A 134 -8.99 -6.94 4.98
CA ALA A 134 -7.85 -6.09 4.66
C ALA A 134 -8.24 -4.61 4.59
N ALA A 135 -7.32 -3.73 5.00
CA ALA A 135 -7.50 -2.28 4.90
C ALA A 135 -6.17 -1.58 4.59
N LEU A 136 -6.20 -0.63 3.65
CA LEU A 136 -5.08 0.26 3.35
C LEU A 136 -5.02 1.37 4.41
N LEU A 137 -3.92 1.40 5.16
CA LEU A 137 -3.68 2.36 6.24
C LEU A 137 -3.11 3.67 5.70
N HIS A 138 -3.30 4.77 6.43
CA HIS A 138 -2.72 6.07 6.07
C HIS A 138 -1.18 6.10 6.18
N THR A 139 -0.58 5.10 6.84
CA THR A 139 0.88 4.90 6.90
C THR A 139 1.46 4.33 5.60
N GLY A 140 0.61 4.01 4.60
CA GLY A 140 1.03 3.39 3.35
C GLY A 140 1.20 1.87 3.44
N GLN A 141 0.82 1.27 4.56
CA GLN A 141 0.83 -0.17 4.80
C GLN A 141 -0.58 -0.76 4.61
N ILE A 142 -0.69 -2.06 4.38
CA ILE A 142 -1.97 -2.79 4.38
C ILE A 142 -2.00 -3.67 5.63
N VAL A 143 -2.99 -3.48 6.49
CA VAL A 143 -3.30 -4.48 7.53
C VAL A 143 -4.20 -5.53 6.93
N PHE A 144 -3.89 -6.80 7.20
CA PHE A 144 -4.78 -7.90 6.91
C PHE A 144 -4.90 -8.81 8.12
N PHE A 145 -6.11 -9.32 8.33
CA PHE A 145 -6.43 -10.15 9.47
C PHE A 145 -7.60 -11.08 9.17
N SER A 146 -7.77 -12.07 10.03
CA SER A 146 -8.80 -13.08 9.88
C SER A 146 -9.12 -13.71 11.23
N GLY A 147 -9.49 -14.98 11.20
CA GLY A 147 -9.84 -15.77 12.35
C GLY A 147 -8.93 -16.96 12.56
N ASP A 148 -9.53 -18.03 13.08
CA ASP A 148 -8.88 -19.31 13.29
C ASP A 148 -8.61 -20.13 12.01
N GLU A 149 -9.00 -19.62 10.84
CA GLU A 149 -8.91 -20.25 9.52
C GLU A 149 -9.68 -21.58 9.41
N HIS A 150 -10.64 -21.82 10.30
CA HIS A 150 -11.37 -23.07 10.45
C HIS A 150 -10.44 -24.30 10.59
N ASP A 151 -9.24 -24.09 11.14
CA ASP A 151 -8.25 -25.14 11.41
C ASP A 151 -8.44 -25.66 12.84
N PRO A 152 -8.91 -26.92 13.03
CA PRO A 152 -9.13 -27.50 14.36
C PRO A 152 -7.86 -27.50 15.24
N GLY A 153 -6.66 -27.51 14.64
CA GLY A 153 -5.39 -27.44 15.35
C GLY A 153 -5.05 -26.04 15.86
N ARG A 154 -5.53 -24.99 15.18
CA ARG A 154 -5.44 -23.58 15.65
C ARG A 154 -6.52 -23.22 16.65
N HIS A 155 -7.64 -23.94 16.61
CA HIS A 155 -8.65 -23.97 17.66
C HIS A 155 -8.09 -24.52 18.97
N PHE A 156 -7.23 -25.54 18.91
CA PHE A 156 -6.71 -26.23 20.10
C PHE A 156 -5.32 -26.84 19.90
N LEU A 157 -4.25 -26.05 20.07
CA LEU A 157 -2.91 -26.60 20.34
C LEU A 157 -2.80 -27.13 21.78
N GLY A 158 -3.70 -28.04 22.18
CA GLY A 158 -3.56 -28.91 23.35
C GLY A 158 -3.34 -28.24 24.70
N ARG A 159 -3.65 -26.94 24.85
CA ARG A 159 -3.51 -26.18 26.10
C ARG A 159 -4.69 -25.23 26.24
N THR A 160 -5.10 -25.03 27.49
CA THR A 160 -6.02 -24.01 28.02
C THR A 160 -6.44 -22.94 27.01
N VAL A 161 -7.76 -22.83 26.74
CA VAL A 161 -8.45 -21.83 25.90
C VAL A 161 -7.54 -20.68 25.42
N PRO A 162 -7.18 -20.60 24.12
CA PRO A 162 -6.24 -19.60 23.64
C PRO A 162 -6.70 -18.18 24.01
N LYS A 163 -5.84 -17.41 24.70
CA LYS A 163 -6.15 -16.00 25.07
C LYS A 163 -6.28 -15.08 23.85
N HIS A 164 -5.87 -15.54 22.67
CA HIS A 164 -5.87 -14.83 21.41
C HIS A 164 -5.79 -15.81 20.25
N ILE A 165 -6.17 -15.35 19.06
CA ILE A 165 -5.96 -16.03 17.78
C ILE A 165 -4.93 -15.21 17.01
N ASP A 166 -3.78 -15.80 16.68
CA ASP A 166 -2.77 -15.13 15.83
C ASP A 166 -3.28 -15.09 14.38
N SER A 167 -3.77 -13.92 13.98
CA SER A 167 -4.33 -13.70 12.63
C SER A 167 -3.90 -12.38 11.98
N THR A 168 -3.18 -11.49 12.68
CA THR A 168 -2.89 -10.14 12.19
C THR A 168 -1.53 -10.05 11.50
N ARG A 169 -1.51 -9.47 10.31
CA ARG A 169 -0.31 -9.20 9.54
C ARG A 169 -0.36 -7.80 8.93
N ILE A 170 0.82 -7.24 8.69
CA ILE A 170 1.01 -5.99 7.96
C ILE A 170 1.80 -6.28 6.69
N TYR A 171 1.29 -5.86 5.55
CA TYR A 171 2.06 -5.77 4.31
C TYR A 171 2.57 -4.34 4.14
N ASP A 172 3.89 -4.17 4.12
CA ASP A 172 4.53 -2.89 3.84
C ASP A 172 4.61 -2.70 2.32
N CYS A 173 3.82 -1.78 1.78
CA CYS A 173 3.76 -1.54 0.34
C CYS A 173 5.08 -0.98 -0.25
N SER A 174 5.97 -0.43 0.58
CA SER A 174 7.23 0.14 0.11
C SER A 174 8.31 -0.93 -0.08
N SER A 175 8.41 -1.86 0.87
CA SER A 175 9.41 -2.93 0.86
C SER A 175 8.88 -4.25 0.28
N GLY A 176 7.57 -4.43 0.27
CA GLY A 176 6.91 -5.71 -0.05
C GLY A 176 6.94 -6.73 1.08
N ALA A 177 7.45 -6.35 2.27
CA ALA A 177 7.58 -7.25 3.40
C ALA A 177 6.23 -7.53 4.09
N VAL A 178 6.06 -8.77 4.55
CA VAL A 178 4.96 -9.17 5.44
C VAL A 178 5.49 -9.27 6.87
N LEU A 179 4.89 -8.50 7.79
CA LEU A 179 5.27 -8.43 9.19
C LEU A 179 4.18 -9.05 10.06
N ALA A 180 4.60 -9.90 11.01
CA ALA A 180 3.73 -10.39 12.06
C ALA A 180 3.44 -9.28 13.07
N MET A 181 2.15 -9.07 13.36
CA MET A 181 1.69 -8.15 14.39
C MET A 181 0.94 -8.90 15.47
N ALA A 182 0.97 -8.36 16.69
CA ALA A 182 0.10 -8.87 17.75
C ALA A 182 -1.36 -8.78 17.30
N SER A 183 -2.14 -9.82 17.62
CA SER A 183 -3.57 -9.90 17.38
C SER A 183 -4.36 -9.51 18.63
N PRO A 184 -5.68 -9.25 18.52
CA PRO A 184 -6.52 -8.96 19.67
C PRO A 184 -6.37 -9.99 20.79
N GLN A 185 -6.27 -9.52 22.04
CA GLN A 185 -6.05 -10.36 23.21
C GLN A 185 -7.12 -10.12 24.27
N VAL A 186 -7.67 -11.19 24.82
CA VAL A 186 -8.65 -11.13 25.90
C VAL A 186 -8.10 -11.75 27.19
N PRO A 187 -8.65 -11.41 28.36
CA PRO A 187 -8.28 -12.07 29.61
C PRO A 187 -8.54 -13.59 29.55
N PRO A 188 -7.71 -14.42 30.22
CA PRO A 188 -7.98 -15.86 30.33
C PRO A 188 -9.40 -16.16 30.81
N GLY A 189 -10.03 -17.16 30.19
CA GLY A 189 -11.42 -17.55 30.48
C GLY A 189 -12.47 -16.76 29.68
N SER A 190 -12.07 -15.77 28.90
CA SER A 190 -12.96 -15.11 27.92
C SER A 190 -13.04 -15.92 26.62
N THR A 191 -14.10 -15.71 25.85
CA THR A 191 -14.17 -16.19 24.47
C THR A 191 -13.03 -15.61 23.65
N PRO A 192 -12.24 -16.40 22.91
CA PRO A 192 -11.18 -15.88 22.04
C PRO A 192 -11.76 -14.92 20.98
N PRO A 193 -11.04 -13.83 20.63
CA PRO A 193 -11.51 -12.86 19.64
C PRO A 193 -11.22 -13.36 18.22
N ASP A 194 -12.07 -14.26 17.73
CA ASP A 194 -12.06 -14.69 16.33
C ASP A 194 -12.70 -13.62 15.43
N LEU A 195 -11.87 -12.89 14.68
CA LEU A 195 -12.34 -11.83 13.78
C LEU A 195 -12.83 -12.34 12.42
N PHE A 196 -12.95 -13.65 12.20
CA PHE A 196 -13.61 -14.17 11.00
C PHE A 196 -15.04 -13.61 10.90
N CYS A 197 -15.44 -13.17 9.71
CA CYS A 197 -16.75 -12.54 9.47
C CYS A 197 -17.08 -11.31 10.35
N CYS A 198 -16.09 -10.64 10.91
CA CYS A 198 -16.29 -9.30 11.48
C CYS A 198 -16.60 -8.26 10.37
N GLY A 199 -16.91 -7.04 10.77
CA GLY A 199 -16.95 -5.88 9.88
C GLY A 199 -16.01 -4.79 10.40
N HIS A 200 -15.50 -3.95 9.50
CA HIS A 200 -14.57 -2.88 9.88
C HIS A 200 -14.79 -1.57 9.12
N ALA A 201 -14.49 -0.45 9.77
CA ALA A 201 -14.58 0.89 9.19
C ALA A 201 -13.53 1.82 9.80
N PHE A 202 -13.02 2.77 9.01
CA PHE A 202 -12.11 3.80 9.51
C PHE A 202 -12.85 4.81 10.38
N LEU A 203 -12.24 5.15 11.51
CA LEU A 203 -12.62 6.28 12.34
C LEU A 203 -12.02 7.58 11.76
N PRO A 204 -12.57 8.77 12.10
CA PRO A 204 -12.06 10.04 11.58
C PRO A 204 -10.58 10.33 11.90
N ASN A 205 -10.02 9.67 12.91
CA ASN A 205 -8.61 9.79 13.30
C ASN A 205 -7.69 8.78 12.59
N GLY A 206 -8.16 8.08 11.56
CA GLY A 206 -7.35 7.13 10.79
C GLY A 206 -7.21 5.74 11.40
N ARG A 207 -7.67 5.52 12.65
CA ARG A 207 -7.72 4.19 13.28
C ARG A 207 -8.84 3.33 12.70
N LEU A 208 -8.69 2.01 12.75
CA LEU A 208 -9.67 1.07 12.19
C LEU A 208 -10.52 0.47 13.31
N LEU A 209 -11.83 0.71 13.28
CA LEU A 209 -12.80 0.04 14.14
C LEU A 209 -13.16 -1.31 13.53
N VAL A 210 -13.13 -2.36 14.34
CA VAL A 210 -13.51 -3.73 13.96
C VAL A 210 -14.54 -4.24 14.95
N ALA A 211 -15.66 -4.77 14.48
CA ALA A 211 -16.73 -5.25 15.34
C ALA A 211 -17.32 -6.57 14.87
N GLY A 212 -17.74 -7.38 15.83
CA GLY A 212 -18.24 -8.72 15.57
C GLY A 212 -17.12 -9.71 15.35
N GLY A 213 -17.46 -10.82 14.70
CA GLY A 213 -16.57 -11.95 14.53
C GLY A 213 -17.28 -13.25 14.86
N THR A 214 -16.61 -14.39 14.76
CA THR A 214 -17.19 -15.68 15.12
C THR A 214 -17.06 -15.92 16.62
N GLU A 215 -18.17 -16.17 17.31
CA GLU A 215 -18.16 -16.56 18.72
C GLU A 215 -18.12 -18.07 18.89
N SER A 216 -18.84 -18.81 18.03
CA SER A 216 -18.89 -20.27 18.07
C SER A 216 -19.24 -20.87 16.71
N TRP A 217 -18.53 -21.93 16.35
CA TRP A 217 -18.82 -22.79 15.21
C TRP A 217 -19.74 -23.93 15.64
N ALA A 218 -21.06 -23.75 15.56
CA ALA A 218 -22.01 -24.82 15.87
C ALA A 218 -21.83 -26.01 14.89
N LEU A 219 -21.57 -27.20 15.42
CA LEU A 219 -21.52 -28.43 14.63
C LEU A 219 -22.94 -28.88 14.25
N ARG A 220 -23.08 -29.37 13.01
CA ARG A 220 -24.32 -30.01 12.49
C ARG A 220 -24.92 -30.98 13.50
N GLN A 221 -26.08 -30.65 14.05
CA GLN A 221 -27.11 -31.67 14.29
C GLN A 221 -28.02 -31.67 13.05
N GLU A 222 -28.27 -32.85 12.51
CA GLU A 222 -29.19 -33.06 11.39
C GLU A 222 -30.60 -32.60 11.81
N ASP A 223 -31.18 -31.68 11.05
CA ASP A 223 -32.53 -31.16 11.33
C ASP A 223 -33.58 -31.99 10.55
N PRO A 224 -34.57 -32.61 11.19
CA PRO A 224 -35.47 -33.58 10.55
C PRO A 224 -36.74 -33.01 9.88
N ASP A 225 -36.95 -31.69 9.77
CA ASP A 225 -38.24 -31.13 9.29
C ASP A 225 -38.10 -30.30 7.98
N PRO A 226 -38.69 -30.74 6.84
CA PRO A 226 -38.54 -30.10 5.54
C PRO A 226 -39.47 -28.89 5.25
N ASP A 227 -40.44 -28.55 6.12
CA ASP A 227 -41.54 -27.62 5.75
C ASP A 227 -41.55 -26.24 6.46
N LEU A 228 -40.45 -25.79 7.08
CA LEU A 228 -40.35 -24.48 7.73
C LEU A 228 -39.31 -23.56 7.06
N GLY A 229 -39.76 -22.37 6.61
CA GLY A 229 -38.96 -21.38 5.86
C GLY A 229 -37.54 -21.12 6.39
N HIS A 230 -36.58 -21.17 5.44
CA HIS A 230 -35.14 -21.40 5.62
C HIS A 230 -34.26 -20.28 6.22
N HIS A 231 -34.74 -19.42 7.12
CA HIS A 231 -33.89 -18.34 7.65
C HIS A 231 -33.61 -18.37 9.15
N HIS A 232 -34.25 -19.25 9.93
CA HIS A 232 -34.20 -19.09 11.39
C HIS A 232 -34.18 -20.35 12.26
N LYS A 233 -33.71 -21.55 11.84
CA LYS A 233 -33.48 -22.65 12.81
C LYS A 233 -32.22 -23.50 12.58
N ASN A 234 -31.48 -23.65 13.68
CA ASN A 234 -30.53 -24.71 14.08
C ASN A 234 -29.11 -24.83 13.50
N GLN A 235 -28.61 -23.93 12.65
CA GLN A 235 -27.21 -24.00 12.17
C GLN A 235 -26.54 -22.63 11.95
N HIS A 236 -26.87 -21.61 12.76
CA HIS A 236 -26.24 -20.29 12.65
C HIS A 236 -25.03 -20.17 13.58
N PHE A 237 -23.87 -19.80 13.02
CA PHE A 237 -22.71 -19.40 13.83
C PHE A 237 -23.06 -18.15 14.63
N THR A 238 -22.72 -18.14 15.91
CA THR A 238 -22.98 -16.99 16.77
C THR A 238 -21.90 -15.94 16.58
N GLY A 239 -22.27 -14.68 16.74
CA GLY A 239 -21.38 -13.55 16.50
C GLY A 239 -20.81 -12.97 17.79
N LEU A 240 -19.55 -12.54 17.79
CA LEU A 240 -18.97 -11.85 18.93
C LEU A 240 -19.67 -10.50 19.18
N ARG A 241 -19.76 -10.12 20.45
CA ARG A 241 -20.10 -8.75 20.86
C ARG A 241 -18.90 -7.80 20.84
N TYR A 242 -17.69 -8.33 20.69
CA TYR A 242 -16.47 -7.56 20.86
C TYR A 242 -16.32 -6.51 19.79
N THR A 243 -15.73 -5.40 20.21
CA THR A 243 -15.31 -4.31 19.33
C THR A 243 -13.87 -3.96 19.66
N TRP A 244 -13.07 -3.72 18.62
CA TRP A 244 -11.65 -3.44 18.70
C TRP A 244 -11.32 -2.20 17.88
N VAL A 245 -10.31 -1.46 18.32
CA VAL A 245 -9.68 -0.40 17.55
C VAL A 245 -8.24 -0.82 17.26
N PHE A 246 -7.88 -0.86 15.98
CA PHE A 246 -6.51 -1.04 15.53
C PHE A 246 -5.86 0.34 15.33
N ASP A 247 -4.71 0.52 15.97
CA ASP A 247 -3.86 1.71 15.85
C ASP A 247 -2.72 1.46 14.85
N PRO A 248 -2.76 2.09 13.66
CA PRO A 248 -1.73 1.90 12.63
C PRO A 248 -0.38 2.54 12.98
N GLU A 249 -0.33 3.42 13.98
CA GLU A 249 0.91 4.10 14.40
C GLU A 249 1.55 3.46 15.65
N ALA A 250 0.98 2.35 16.13
CA ALA A 250 1.54 1.62 17.26
C ALA A 250 3.00 1.22 17.00
N PRO A 251 3.93 1.44 17.96
CA PRO A 251 5.32 1.04 17.80
C PRO A 251 5.46 -0.46 17.52
N PHE A 252 6.43 -0.82 16.68
CA PHE A 252 6.73 -2.24 16.42
C PHE A 252 7.01 -2.99 17.73
N GLY A 253 6.37 -4.14 17.92
CA GLY A 253 6.43 -4.93 19.16
C GLY A 253 5.39 -4.55 20.22
N ALA A 254 4.70 -3.41 20.09
CA ALA A 254 3.51 -3.12 20.88
C ALA A 254 2.28 -3.86 20.32
N ASN A 255 1.24 -4.02 21.14
CA ASN A 255 -0.05 -4.51 20.66
C ASN A 255 -0.83 -3.35 20.02
N PRO A 256 -1.11 -3.38 18.71
CA PRO A 256 -1.84 -2.30 18.03
C PRO A 256 -3.35 -2.35 18.28
N TRP A 257 -3.85 -3.42 18.93
CA TRP A 257 -5.28 -3.61 19.16
C TRP A 257 -5.68 -3.18 20.57
N THR A 258 -6.70 -2.33 20.65
CA THR A 258 -7.35 -1.95 21.91
C THR A 258 -8.80 -2.42 21.90
N ARG A 259 -9.22 -3.18 22.93
CA ARG A 259 -10.64 -3.52 23.10
C ARG A 259 -11.41 -2.27 23.53
N VAL A 260 -12.54 -2.01 22.88
CA VAL A 260 -13.44 -0.92 23.24
C VAL A 260 -14.78 -1.49 23.70
N ALA A 261 -15.78 -0.62 23.90
CA ALA A 261 -17.10 -1.02 24.37
C ALA A 261 -17.70 -2.13 23.48
N ASP A 262 -18.25 -3.15 24.12
CA ASP A 262 -18.95 -4.23 23.42
C ASP A 262 -20.22 -3.69 22.75
N MET A 263 -20.58 -4.30 21.63
CA MET A 263 -21.91 -4.15 21.06
C MET A 263 -22.95 -4.73 22.01
N LYS A 264 -24.17 -4.19 21.93
CA LYS A 264 -25.34 -4.69 22.67
C LYS A 264 -25.60 -6.17 22.37
N ASP A 265 -25.53 -6.54 21.09
CA ASP A 265 -25.81 -7.89 20.59
C ASP A 265 -24.61 -8.40 19.79
N GLY A 266 -24.41 -9.73 19.80
CA GLY A 266 -23.40 -10.38 18.99
C GLY A 266 -23.69 -10.22 17.49
N ARG A 267 -22.65 -9.99 16.68
CA ARG A 267 -22.81 -9.82 15.22
C ARG A 267 -21.82 -10.70 14.44
N TRP A 268 -22.35 -11.40 13.46
CA TRP A 268 -21.61 -12.17 12.46
C TRP A 268 -22.04 -11.64 11.08
N TYR A 269 -21.08 -11.32 10.21
CA TYR A 269 -21.29 -10.48 9.01
C TYR A 269 -21.95 -9.12 9.23
N PRO A 270 -21.53 -8.31 10.23
CA PRO A 270 -21.97 -6.92 10.27
C PRO A 270 -21.29 -6.10 9.16
N THR A 271 -22.03 -5.15 8.59
CA THR A 271 -21.44 -4.05 7.81
C THR A 271 -21.29 -2.82 8.70
N LEU A 272 -20.10 -2.24 8.74
CA LEU A 272 -19.84 -1.00 9.47
C LEU A 272 -19.71 0.16 8.49
N ARG A 273 -20.20 1.33 8.90
CA ARG A 273 -20.06 2.58 8.16
C ARG A 273 -19.81 3.72 9.13
N ALA A 274 -18.78 4.50 8.88
CA ALA A 274 -18.60 5.78 9.56
C ALA A 274 -19.70 6.76 9.12
N VAL A 275 -20.35 7.40 10.08
CA VAL A 275 -21.36 8.44 9.83
C VAL A 275 -20.72 9.83 9.90
N PRO A 276 -21.22 10.82 9.13
CA PRO A 276 -20.75 12.21 9.19
C PRO A 276 -20.96 12.86 10.56
#